data_AF-A0A536C2T8-F1
#
_entry.id   AF-A0A536C2T8-F1
#
_cell.length_a   1.000
_cell.length_b   1.000
_cell.length_c   1.000
_cell.angle_alpha   90.00
_cell.angle_beta   90.00
_cell.angle_gamma   90.00
#
_symmetry.space_group_name_H-M   'P 1'
#
loop_
_entity.id
_entity.type
_entity.pdbx_description
1 polymer ?
#
loop_
_entity_poly.entity_id
_entity_poly.type
_entity_poly.pdbx_seq_one_letter_code
_entity_poly.pdbx_strand_id
1 'polypeptide(L)' 'MAGAVELVLYHPTSAAAVNPGQFFQLAVGAPHTILRRPYSAAWSDSTRGTIGFIFNVVGA' A
#
# COMPACT_ATOMS: atom_id res chain seq x y z
N MET A 1 5.07 14.06 -11.27
CA MET A 1 5.37 13.08 -10.19
C MET A 1 6.62 12.29 -10.57
N ALA A 2 7.78 12.93 -10.63
CA ALA A 2 9.02 12.18 -10.86
C ALA A 2 9.39 11.44 -9.56
N GLY A 3 9.52 10.12 -9.60
CA GLY A 3 10.01 9.31 -8.47
C GLY A 3 8.94 8.65 -7.57
N ALA A 4 7.64 8.83 -7.87
CA ALA A 4 6.58 8.11 -7.17
C ALA A 4 6.39 6.71 -7.78
N VAL A 5 6.18 5.72 -6.93
CA VAL A 5 5.86 4.33 -7.30
C VAL A 5 4.39 4.06 -6.94
N GLU A 6 3.67 3.44 -7.87
CA GLU A 6 2.35 2.88 -7.59
C GLU A 6 2.46 1.37 -7.39
N LEU A 7 1.96 0.89 -6.26
CA LEU A 7 1.83 -0.53 -5.95
C LEU A 7 0.34 -0.88 -5.90
N VAL A 8 -0.08 -1.80 -6.78
CA VAL A 8 -1.44 -2.35 -6.79
C VAL A 8 -1.42 -3.75 -6.22
N LEU A 9 -2.20 -3.99 -5.17
CA LEU A 9 -2.33 -5.30 -4.55
C LEU A 9 -3.73 -5.86 -4.78
N TYR A 10 -3.81 -7.15 -5.14
CA TYR A 10 -5.04 -7.90 -5.06
C TYR A 10 -5.23 -8.43 -3.64
N HIS A 11 -6.19 -7.87 -2.92
CA HIS A 11 -6.56 -8.30 -1.57
C HIS A 11 -8.05 -7.95 -1.30
N PRO A 12 -9.00 -8.78 -1.74
CA PRO A 12 -10.43 -8.46 -1.76
C PRO A 12 -10.98 -7.99 -0.40
N THR A 13 -10.60 -8.68 0.68
CA THR A 13 -11.05 -8.34 2.03
C THR A 13 -10.64 -6.94 2.45
N SER A 14 -9.44 -6.49 2.08
CA SER A 14 -8.97 -5.14 2.42
C SER A 14 -9.56 -4.10 1.48
N ALA A 15 -9.66 -4.41 0.19
CA ALA A 15 -10.27 -3.52 -0.79
C ALA A 15 -11.74 -3.21 -0.47
N ALA A 16 -12.47 -4.16 0.14
CA ALA A 16 -13.84 -3.96 0.58
C ALA A 16 -13.98 -3.21 1.92
N ALA A 17 -12.97 -3.29 2.80
CA ALA A 17 -13.05 -2.78 4.17
C ALA A 17 -12.39 -1.41 4.38
N VAL A 18 -11.49 -1.00 3.49
CA VAL A 18 -10.73 0.25 3.63
C VAL A 18 -11.61 1.48 3.45
N ASN A 19 -11.42 2.46 4.34
CA ASN A 19 -12.07 3.78 4.28
C ASN A 19 -11.04 4.87 3.96
N PRO A 20 -11.48 6.00 3.36
CA PRO A 20 -10.60 7.14 3.11
C PRO A 20 -9.86 7.60 4.36
N GLY A 21 -8.55 7.87 4.21
CA GLY A 21 -7.68 8.28 5.30
C GLY A 21 -7.04 7.14 6.10
N GLN A 22 -7.42 5.88 5.85
CA GLN A 22 -6.77 4.73 6.47
C GLN A 22 -5.47 4.33 5.75
N PHE A 23 -4.65 3.55 6.46
CA PHE A 23 -3.35 3.07 5.99
C PHE A 23 -3.13 1.62 6.36
N PHE A 24 -2.13 1.00 5.72
CA PHE A 24 -1.73 -0.38 5.96
C PHE A 24 -0.28 -0.44 6.45
N GLN A 25 0.00 -1.38 7.34
CA GLN A 25 1.34 -1.71 7.80
C GLN A 25 1.93 -2.79 6.88
N LEU A 26 2.70 -2.37 5.87
CA LEU A 26 3.28 -3.28 4.88
C LEU A 26 4.65 -3.80 5.35
N ALA A 27 4.78 -5.12 5.44
CA ALA A 27 6.06 -5.79 5.67
C ALA A 27 6.81 -5.93 4.33
N VAL A 28 8.12 -5.68 4.34
CA VAL A 28 8.98 -5.83 3.16
C VAL A 28 9.91 -7.00 3.41
N GLY A 29 9.94 -7.95 2.49
CA GLY A 29 10.85 -9.10 2.55
C GLY A 29 12.28 -8.70 2.15
N ALA A 30 12.98 -7.96 3.00
CA ALA A 30 14.37 -7.56 2.79
C ALA A 30 15.25 -7.90 4.01
N PRO A 31 16.52 -8.28 3.82
CA PRO A 31 17.45 -8.57 4.91
C PRO A 31 17.51 -7.45 5.94
N HIS A 32 17.56 -7.81 7.22
CA HIS A 32 17.67 -6.87 8.35
C HIS A 32 16.51 -5.87 8.51
N THR A 33 15.39 -6.04 7.78
CA THR A 33 14.23 -5.16 7.92
C THR A 33 13.17 -5.76 8.85
N ILE A 34 13.04 -5.20 10.04
CA ILE A 34 12.06 -5.63 11.06
C ILE A 34 10.83 -4.71 11.05
N LEU A 35 11.02 -3.44 10.72
CA LEU A 35 9.96 -2.43 10.77
C LEU A 35 9.03 -2.56 9.56
N ARG A 36 7.72 -2.45 9.82
CA ARG A 36 6.71 -2.30 8.78
C ARG A 36 6.64 -0.85 8.34
N ARG A 37 6.22 -0.63 7.09
CA ARG A 37 6.11 0.71 6.49
C ARG A 37 4.63 1.08 6.44
N PRO A 38 4.22 2.18 7.10
CA PRO A 38 2.85 2.65 7.02
C PRO A 38 2.63 3.36 5.68
N TYR A 39 1.73 2.83 4.85
CA TYR A 39 1.34 3.45 3.59
C TYR A 39 -0.16 3.68 3.55
N SER A 40 -0.56 4.93 3.29
CA SER A 40 -1.96 5.29 3.08
C SER A 40 -2.51 4.57 1.86
N ALA A 41 -3.76 4.11 1.95
CA ALA A 41 -4.47 3.61 0.79
C ALA A 41 -4.83 4.80 -0.11
N ALA A 42 -4.25 4.85 -1.31
CA ALA A 42 -4.51 5.93 -2.26
C ALA A 42 -5.89 5.77 -2.92
N TRP A 43 -6.27 4.52 -3.21
CA TRP A 43 -7.57 4.16 -3.77
C TRP A 43 -7.87 2.68 -3.52
N SER A 44 -9.14 2.28 -3.67
CA SER A 44 -9.56 0.88 -3.67
C SER A 44 -10.64 0.62 -4.72
N ASP A 45 -10.67 -0.59 -5.24
CA ASP A 45 -11.73 -1.13 -6.11
C ASP A 45 -12.21 -2.44 -5.49
N SER A 46 -13.34 -2.37 -4.79
CA SER A 46 -13.95 -3.54 -4.14
C SER A 46 -14.53 -4.55 -5.13
N THR A 47 -14.89 -4.13 -6.34
CA THR A 47 -15.42 -5.02 -7.38
C THR A 47 -14.32 -5.89 -7.96
N ARG A 48 -13.14 -5.31 -8.18
CA ARG A 48 -11.94 -6.02 -8.65
C ARG A 48 -11.10 -6.62 -7.52
N GLY A 49 -11.39 -6.26 -6.28
CA GLY A 49 -10.66 -6.72 -5.10
C GLY A 49 -9.25 -6.14 -4.98
N THR A 50 -9.00 -4.97 -5.56
CA THR A 50 -7.67 -4.35 -5.63
C THR A 50 -7.57 -3.08 -4.79
N ILE A 51 -6.39 -2.83 -4.22
CA ILE A 51 -6.07 -1.63 -3.46
C ILE A 51 -4.77 -1.02 -3.97
N GLY A 52 -4.73 0.31 -4.11
CA GLY A 52 -3.57 1.04 -4.60
C GLY A 52 -2.86 1.82 -3.51
N PHE A 53 -1.53 1.82 -3.57
CA PHE A 53 -0.64 2.61 -2.75
C PHE A 53 0.25 3.48 -3.64
N ILE A 54 0.43 4.75 -3.27
CA ILE A 54 1.36 5.64 -3.96
C ILE A 54 2.36 6.15 -2.92
N PHE A 55 3.64 5.96 -3.19
CA PHE A 55 4.71 6.39 -2.28
C PHE A 55 5.97 6.78 -3.04
N ASN A 56 6.79 7.62 -2.40
CA ASN A 56 8.13 7.95 -2.87
C ASN A 56 9.15 7.03 -2.20
N VAL A 57 10.18 6.63 -2.94
CA VAL A 57 11.35 5.97 -2.36
C VAL A 57 12.27 7.06 -1.80
N VAL A 58 12.34 7.16 -0.47
CA VAL A 58 13.09 8.22 0.23
C VAL A 58 14.30 7.71 1.04
N GLY A 59 14.55 6.41 1.01
CA GLY A 59 15.65 5.74 1.71
C GLY A 59 15.70 4.24 1.40
N ALA A 60 16.84 3.61 1.71
CA ALA A 60 17.10 2.18 1.55
C ALA A 60 17.75 1.62 2.83
#